data_AF-A0A679HLN2-F1
#
_entry.id   AF-A0A679HLN2-F1
#
_cell.length_a   1.000
_cell.length_b   1.000
_cell.length_c   1.000
_cell.angle_alpha   90.00
_cell.angle_beta   90.00
_cell.angle_gamma   90.00
#
_symmetry.space_group_name_H-M   'P 1'
#
loop_
_entity.id
_entity.type
_entity.pdbx_description
1 polymer ?
#
loop_
_entity_poly.entity_id
_entity_poly.type
_entity_poly.pdbx_seq_one_letter_code
_entity_poly.pdbx_strand_id
1 'polypeptide(L)'
;MDYFIYIADDFFFLCIGLLLLYLFILAVASHFKHSNYPKARKQYQCAILVQDGSLLPFMYQQEAYEFITYKDLLEAINSLDKERYELVILLSDKASALSPHFLEKIYNAYDAGIQAMQLHTIINNRKGVRKRFHALSEEINNSLFRSGNTQIGFSSSLFGTNMAFDLEWLQKNQRTAKTNLERKLFKQNIYIEYLPDVIVHCDSAPVYPYRRRIRKTLSYLLPSLLEGNWNFCNRIAQQLIPSPMKLCTFVSIWTLLITGYHWTSSLKWWILLLGLAITYSLAIPDYLVEDKKKQKHSIWKKEH
;
A
#
# COMPACT_ATOMS: atom_id res chain seq x y z
N MET A 1 -19.19 -13.68 -36.85
CA MET A 1 -18.10 -13.02 -36.10
C MET A 1 -18.63 -11.99 -35.12
N ASP A 2 -19.66 -11.22 -35.50
CA ASP A 2 -20.18 -10.12 -34.67
C ASP A 2 -20.73 -10.58 -33.30
N TYR A 3 -21.40 -11.72 -33.23
CA TYR A 3 -21.92 -12.26 -31.97
C TYR A 3 -20.84 -12.50 -30.89
N PHE A 4 -19.65 -12.96 -31.31
CA PHE A 4 -18.53 -13.17 -30.39
C PHE A 4 -17.97 -11.83 -29.87
N ILE A 5 -17.95 -10.80 -30.72
CA ILE A 5 -17.52 -9.45 -30.34
C ILE A 5 -18.49 -8.88 -29.32
N TYR A 6 -19.80 -8.98 -29.54
CA TYR A 6 -20.81 -8.50 -28.56
C TYR A 6 -20.73 -9.24 -27.22
N ILE A 7 -20.57 -10.56 -27.21
CA ILE A 7 -20.40 -11.32 -25.97
C ILE A 7 -19.14 -10.87 -25.21
N ALA A 8 -18.01 -10.76 -25.92
CA ALA A 8 -16.76 -10.34 -25.30
C ALA A 8 -16.86 -8.89 -24.76
N ASP A 9 -17.49 -8.01 -25.52
CA ASP A 9 -17.72 -6.62 -25.14
C ASP A 9 -18.57 -6.50 -23.87
N ASP A 10 -19.70 -7.20 -23.80
CA ASP A 10 -20.56 -7.21 -22.61
C ASP A 10 -19.89 -7.87 -21.41
N PHE A 11 -19.12 -8.94 -21.62
CA PHE A 11 -18.34 -9.58 -20.56
C PHE A 11 -17.27 -8.65 -19.98
N PHE A 12 -16.48 -7.99 -20.83
CA PHE A 12 -15.47 -7.04 -20.36
C PHE A 12 -16.11 -5.82 -19.69
N PHE A 13 -17.22 -5.32 -20.24
CA PHE A 13 -17.96 -4.22 -19.64
C PHE A 13 -18.43 -4.58 -18.22
N LEU A 14 -19.02 -5.76 -18.02
CA LEU A 14 -19.43 -6.25 -16.71
C LEU A 14 -18.24 -6.35 -15.74
N CYS A 15 -17.14 -6.98 -16.16
CA CYS A 15 -15.97 -7.19 -15.32
C CYS A 15 -15.33 -5.86 -14.89
N ILE A 16 -15.19 -4.92 -15.83
CA ILE A 16 -14.60 -3.61 -15.57
C ILE A 16 -15.57 -2.73 -14.77
N GLY A 17 -16.87 -2.82 -15.01
CA GLY A 17 -17.89 -2.11 -14.23
C GLY A 17 -17.89 -2.52 -12.76
N LEU A 18 -17.84 -3.82 -12.46
CA LEU A 18 -17.73 -4.33 -11.09
C LEU A 18 -16.42 -3.89 -10.43
N LEU A 19 -15.32 -3.93 -11.18
CA LEU A 19 -14.02 -3.48 -10.69
C LEU A 19 -14.01 -1.96 -10.43
N LEU A 20 -14.60 -1.16 -11.31
CA LEU A 20 -14.76 0.28 -11.12
C LEU A 20 -15.56 0.58 -9.85
N LEU A 21 -16.70 -0.09 -9.65
CA LEU A 21 -17.51 0.07 -8.44
C LEU A 21 -16.67 -0.22 -7.18
N TYR A 22 -15.96 -1.34 -7.17
CA TYR A 22 -15.09 -1.73 -6.07
C TYR A 22 -13.98 -0.70 -5.81
N LEU A 23 -13.29 -0.24 -6.85
CA LEU A 23 -12.25 0.78 -6.71
C LEU A 23 -12.82 2.14 -6.27
N PHE A 24 -14.02 2.50 -6.73
CA PHE A 24 -14.68 3.74 -6.34
C PHE A 24 -15.03 3.75 -4.85
N ILE A 25 -15.57 2.64 -4.32
CA ILE A 25 -15.85 2.49 -2.89
C ILE A 25 -14.57 2.68 -2.07
N LEU A 26 -13.47 2.04 -2.47
CA LEU A 26 -12.18 2.18 -1.80
C LEU A 26 -11.61 3.61 -1.90
N ALA A 27 -11.75 4.25 -3.07
CA ALA A 27 -11.32 5.63 -3.26
C ALA A 27 -12.08 6.58 -2.33
N VAL A 28 -13.41 6.47 -2.26
CA VAL A 28 -14.24 7.27 -1.35
C VAL A 28 -13.89 6.99 0.12
N ALA A 29 -13.75 5.71 0.49
CA ALA A 29 -13.38 5.34 1.86
C ALA A 29 -12.03 5.91 2.27
N SER A 30 -11.08 6.02 1.35
CA SER A 30 -9.74 6.56 1.63
C SER A 30 -9.73 8.04 2.05
N HIS A 31 -10.81 8.78 1.79
CA HIS A 31 -10.99 10.18 2.22
C HIS A 31 -11.56 10.32 3.63
N PHE A 32 -12.09 9.24 4.21
CA PHE A 32 -12.56 9.27 5.58
C PHE A 32 -11.39 9.50 6.53
N LYS A 33 -11.67 10.20 7.64
CA LYS A 33 -10.65 10.53 8.63
C LYS A 33 -10.13 9.25 9.25
N HIS A 34 -8.83 8.99 9.18
CA HIS A 34 -8.21 7.89 9.92
C HIS A 34 -8.41 8.11 11.41
N SER A 35 -8.89 7.07 12.08
CA SER A 35 -9.00 7.07 13.53
C SER A 35 -7.61 7.21 14.12
N ASN A 36 -7.38 8.29 14.85
CA ASN A 36 -6.15 8.45 15.60
C ASN A 36 -6.19 7.48 16.78
N TYR A 37 -5.13 6.69 16.90
CA TYR A 37 -4.93 5.85 18.07
C TYR A 37 -4.69 6.72 19.31
N PRO A 38 -5.18 6.30 20.50
CA PRO A 38 -4.88 6.99 21.73
C PRO A 38 -3.38 7.04 21.98
N LYS A 39 -2.92 8.05 22.71
CA LYS A 39 -1.50 8.18 23.05
C LYS A 39 -1.04 6.96 23.85
N ALA A 40 0.05 6.35 23.44
CA ALA A 40 0.61 5.18 24.07
C ALA A 40 0.93 5.45 25.56
N ARG A 41 0.61 4.48 26.41
CA ARG A 41 0.83 4.58 27.86
C ARG A 41 2.30 4.50 28.26
N LYS A 42 3.11 3.84 27.43
CA LYS A 42 4.56 3.72 27.61
C LYS A 42 5.28 3.93 26.27
N GLN A 43 6.57 4.22 26.36
CA GLN A 43 7.45 4.11 25.20
C GLN A 43 7.89 2.66 25.05
N TYR A 44 7.91 2.18 23.82
CA TYR A 44 8.40 0.84 23.49
C TYR A 44 9.86 0.92 23.10
N GLN A 45 10.60 -0.16 23.36
CA GLN A 45 11.92 -0.32 22.79
C GLN A 45 11.78 -0.90 21.38
N CYS A 46 12.21 -0.10 20.39
CA CYS A 46 12.01 -0.39 18.98
C CYS A 46 13.35 -0.44 18.25
N ALA A 47 13.59 -1.55 17.54
CA ALA A 47 14.74 -1.70 16.65
C ALA A 47 14.38 -1.22 15.24
N ILE A 48 15.11 -0.24 14.71
CA ILE A 48 14.93 0.23 13.32
C ILE A 48 16.00 -0.43 12.44
N LEU A 49 15.60 -1.43 11.67
CA LEU A 49 16.50 -2.14 10.77
C LEU A 49 16.66 -1.39 9.44
N VAL A 50 17.90 -1.08 9.10
CA VAL A 50 18.30 -0.44 7.85
C VAL A 50 19.43 -1.22 7.17
N GLN A 51 19.44 -1.27 5.84
CA GLN A 51 20.52 -1.93 5.12
C GLN A 51 21.85 -1.18 5.30
N ASP A 52 22.95 -1.92 5.34
CA ASP A 52 24.31 -1.37 5.38
C ASP A 52 24.54 -0.34 4.25
N GLY A 53 25.11 0.81 4.60
CA GLY A 53 25.24 1.97 3.72
C GLY A 53 24.09 2.99 3.75
N SER A 54 23.06 2.79 4.57
CA SER A 54 22.02 3.81 4.79
C SER A 54 22.59 5.05 5.49
N LEU A 55 22.16 6.24 5.05
CA LEU A 55 22.53 7.52 5.65
C LEU A 55 21.66 7.91 6.86
N LEU A 56 20.55 7.20 7.09
CA LEU A 56 19.60 7.51 8.16
C LEU A 56 20.24 7.56 9.56
N PRO A 57 21.08 6.58 9.97
CA PRO A 57 21.69 6.60 11.30
C PRO A 57 22.56 7.84 11.54
N PHE A 58 23.22 8.35 10.49
CA PHE A 58 24.02 9.57 10.57
C PHE A 58 23.15 10.83 10.64
N MET A 59 22.07 10.89 9.86
CA MET A 59 21.17 12.06 9.85
C MET A 59 20.39 12.24 11.15
N TYR A 60 20.07 11.14 11.82
CA TYR A 60 19.23 11.11 13.02
C TYR A 60 20.01 10.82 14.31
N GLN A 61 21.32 11.08 14.32
CA GLN A 61 22.20 10.77 15.47
C GLN A 61 21.80 11.49 16.77
N GLN A 62 21.05 12.60 16.67
CA GLN A 62 20.55 13.38 17.81
C GLN A 62 19.14 12.94 18.27
N GLU A 63 18.44 12.10 17.50
CA GLU A 63 17.13 11.59 17.85
C GLU A 63 17.25 10.26 18.59
N ALA A 64 16.25 9.91 19.40
CA ALA A 64 16.20 8.67 20.16
C ALA A 64 15.83 7.45 19.29
N TYR A 65 16.37 7.37 18.08
CA TYR A 65 16.19 6.23 17.20
C TYR A 65 17.32 5.22 17.38
N GLU A 66 16.94 3.98 17.66
CA GLU A 66 17.89 2.88 17.71
C GLU A 66 17.96 2.18 16.34
N PHE A 67 18.85 2.69 15.49
CA PHE A 67 19.13 2.09 14.19
C PHE A 67 20.09 0.91 14.31
N ILE A 68 19.74 -0.19 13.64
CA ILE A 68 20.60 -1.36 13.51
C ILE A 68 20.84 -1.60 12.01
N THR A 69 22.09 -1.44 11.60
CA THR A 69 22.51 -1.72 10.23
C THR A 69 22.71 -3.22 10.03
N TYR A 70 22.31 -3.73 8.87
CA TYR A 70 22.47 -5.15 8.56
C TYR A 70 22.98 -5.40 7.13
N LYS A 71 23.71 -6.50 6.98
CA LYS A 71 24.05 -7.11 5.67
C LYS A 71 23.08 -8.24 5.33
N ASP A 72 22.82 -9.12 6.30
CA ASP A 72 21.78 -10.15 6.21
C ASP A 72 20.61 -9.81 7.13
N LEU A 73 19.43 -9.64 6.53
CA LEU A 73 18.21 -9.28 7.26
C LEU A 73 17.76 -10.37 8.25
N LEU A 74 17.93 -11.65 7.88
CA LEU A 74 17.46 -12.76 8.71
C LEU A 74 18.33 -12.89 9.95
N GLU A 75 19.65 -12.79 9.80
CA GLU A 75 20.59 -12.78 10.90
C GLU A 75 20.30 -11.63 11.86
N ALA A 76 20.13 -10.41 11.33
CA ALA A 76 19.81 -9.23 12.13
C ALA A 76 18.51 -9.39 12.92
N ILE A 77 17.43 -9.88 12.29
CA ILE A 77 16.16 -10.12 12.98
C ILE A 77 16.33 -11.16 14.10
N ASN A 78 17.08 -12.24 13.86
CA ASN A 78 17.27 -13.31 14.84
C ASN A 78 18.21 -12.92 15.99
N SER A 79 19.11 -11.96 15.77
CA SER A 79 20.02 -11.45 16.80
C SER A 79 19.36 -10.46 17.76
N LEU A 80 18.16 -9.94 17.43
CA LEU A 80 17.43 -9.04 18.31
C LEU A 80 16.98 -9.76 19.58
N ASP A 81 17.36 -9.19 20.72
CA ASP A 81 16.92 -9.67 22.02
C ASP A 81 15.46 -9.30 22.28
N LYS A 82 14.66 -10.30 22.65
CA LYS A 82 13.22 -10.16 22.94
C LYS A 82 12.94 -9.48 24.27
N GLU A 83 13.88 -9.56 25.21
CA GLU A 83 13.75 -8.86 26.49
C GLU A 83 14.00 -7.35 26.32
N ARG A 84 14.76 -7.01 25.27
CA ARG A 84 15.09 -5.62 24.94
C ARG A 84 14.08 -5.01 23.99
N TYR A 85 13.80 -5.61 22.84
CA TYR A 85 12.96 -5.01 21.80
C TYR A 85 11.58 -5.69 21.73
N GLU A 86 10.53 -4.87 21.75
CA GLU A 86 9.15 -5.34 21.53
C GLU A 86 8.75 -5.19 20.04
N LEU A 87 9.28 -4.15 19.39
CA LEU A 87 8.89 -3.75 18.05
C LEU A 87 10.10 -3.68 17.10
N VAL A 88 9.88 -4.05 15.83
CA VAL A 88 10.87 -3.92 14.76
C VAL A 88 10.28 -3.12 13.61
N ILE A 89 11.03 -2.12 13.14
CA ILE A 89 10.72 -1.36 11.93
C ILE A 89 11.70 -1.77 10.83
N LEU A 90 11.16 -2.24 9.71
CA LEU A 90 11.91 -2.62 8.52
C LEU A 90 11.86 -1.49 7.50
N LEU A 91 12.92 -0.70 7.38
CA LEU A 91 13.00 0.39 6.40
C LEU A 91 13.56 -0.08 5.05
N SER A 92 13.15 0.58 3.97
CA SER A 92 13.71 0.36 2.64
C SER A 92 15.17 0.85 2.56
N ASP A 93 15.96 0.16 1.75
CA ASP A 93 17.29 0.59 1.29
C ASP A 93 17.29 1.93 0.53
N LYS A 94 16.12 2.40 0.11
CA LYS A 94 15.93 3.70 -0.56
C LYS A 94 15.43 4.79 0.37
N ALA A 95 15.23 4.52 1.66
CA ALA A 95 14.76 5.50 2.63
C ALA A 95 15.80 6.61 2.83
N SER A 96 15.36 7.85 2.70
CA SER A 96 16.19 9.06 2.80
C SER A 96 15.74 10.04 3.87
N ALA A 97 14.48 9.99 4.33
CA ALA A 97 14.02 10.77 5.49
C ALA A 97 12.78 10.14 6.13
N LEU A 98 12.54 10.46 7.40
CA LEU A 98 11.40 10.05 8.21
C LEU A 98 10.59 11.29 8.60
N SER A 99 9.27 11.16 8.72
CA SER A 99 8.41 12.23 9.24
C SER A 99 8.69 12.54 10.71
N PRO A 100 8.35 13.75 11.19
CA PRO A 100 8.26 14.01 12.63
C PRO A 100 7.31 13.03 13.33
N HIS A 101 7.49 12.85 14.64
CA HIS A 101 6.66 11.96 15.48
C HIS A 101 6.57 10.51 14.96
N PHE A 102 7.59 10.06 14.22
CA PHE A 102 7.62 8.77 13.54
C PHE A 102 7.30 7.60 14.49
N LEU A 103 8.03 7.47 15.59
CA LEU A 103 7.81 6.42 16.58
C LEU A 103 6.55 6.63 17.41
N GLU A 104 6.16 7.87 17.71
CA GLU A 104 5.00 8.16 18.55
C GLU A 104 3.72 7.58 17.94
N LYS A 105 3.45 7.84 16.66
CA LYS A 105 2.26 7.32 15.97
C LYS A 105 2.29 5.79 15.84
N ILE A 106 3.48 5.19 15.67
CA ILE A 106 3.66 3.74 15.66
C ILE A 106 3.36 3.14 17.03
N TYR A 107 3.85 3.75 18.11
CA TYR A 107 3.62 3.29 19.48
C TYR A 107 2.16 3.39 19.87
N ASN A 108 1.46 4.44 19.46
CA ASN A 108 0.02 4.58 19.68
C ASN A 108 -0.75 3.42 19.04
N ALA A 109 -0.41 3.05 17.80
CA ALA A 109 -1.03 1.91 17.13
C ALA A 109 -0.66 0.58 17.80
N TYR A 110 0.60 0.41 18.22
CA TYR A 110 1.05 -0.82 18.87
C TYR A 110 0.39 -1.03 20.24
N ASP A 111 0.29 0.02 21.07
CA ASP A 111 -0.40 -0.01 22.37
C ASP A 111 -1.90 -0.29 22.23
N ALA A 112 -2.50 0.07 21.09
CA ALA A 112 -3.87 -0.29 20.73
C ALA A 112 -4.04 -1.75 20.26
N GLY A 113 -2.97 -2.55 20.25
CA GLY A 113 -2.98 -3.97 19.92
C GLY A 113 -2.67 -4.30 18.46
N ILE A 114 -2.22 -3.32 17.66
CA ILE A 114 -1.86 -3.56 16.27
C ILE A 114 -0.47 -4.19 16.18
N GLN A 115 -0.41 -5.43 15.69
CA GLN A 115 0.85 -6.20 15.59
C GLN A 115 1.63 -5.98 14.29
N ALA A 116 0.97 -5.52 13.24
CA ALA A 116 1.55 -5.35 11.91
C ALA A 116 1.06 -4.07 11.26
N MET A 117 2.00 -3.24 10.78
CA MET A 117 1.69 -1.92 10.24
C MET A 117 2.46 -1.69 8.94
N GLN A 118 1.76 -1.16 7.95
CA GLN A 118 2.36 -0.57 6.75
C GLN A 118 2.50 0.93 6.96
N LEU A 119 3.72 1.45 6.77
CA LEU A 119 3.99 2.89 6.82
C LEU A 119 3.82 3.51 5.43
N HIS A 120 3.63 4.82 5.37
CA HIS A 120 3.44 5.55 4.13
C HIS A 120 4.78 5.80 3.43
N THR A 121 4.98 5.19 2.27
CA THR A 121 6.18 5.44 1.44
C THR A 121 5.93 6.55 0.43
N ILE A 122 6.70 7.63 0.47
CA ILE A 122 6.66 8.71 -0.52
C ILE A 122 7.91 8.68 -1.39
N ILE A 123 7.73 8.60 -2.71
CA ILE A 123 8.85 8.59 -3.68
C ILE A 123 9.21 10.03 -4.06
N ASN A 124 10.43 10.47 -3.71
CA ASN A 124 10.93 11.82 -3.95
C ASN A 124 11.42 12.03 -5.39
N ASN A 125 12.19 11.08 -5.96
CA ASN A 125 12.73 11.25 -7.31
C ASN A 125 11.69 10.95 -8.38
N ARG A 126 11.03 12.00 -8.84
CA ARG A 126 10.01 11.97 -9.90
C ARG A 126 10.50 12.58 -11.21
N LYS A 127 11.82 12.59 -11.45
CA LYS A 127 12.38 13.10 -12.71
C LYS A 127 12.11 12.09 -13.84
N GLY A 128 11.38 12.53 -14.86
CA GLY A 128 11.01 11.73 -16.03
C GLY A 128 9.61 11.10 -15.94
N VAL A 129 8.96 10.96 -17.10
CA VAL A 129 7.56 10.55 -17.25
C VAL A 129 7.28 9.19 -16.59
N ARG A 130 8.14 8.19 -16.82
CA ARG A 130 7.98 6.85 -16.26
C ARG A 130 8.02 6.83 -14.73
N LYS A 131 8.95 7.58 -14.11
CA LYS A 131 9.05 7.68 -12.65
C LYS A 131 7.86 8.41 -12.05
N ARG A 132 7.35 9.45 -12.71
CA ARG A 132 6.12 10.15 -12.30
C ARG A 132 4.91 9.23 -12.27
N PHE A 133 4.65 8.50 -13.37
CA PHE A 133 3.54 7.56 -13.41
C PHE A 133 3.68 6.40 -12.42
N HIS A 134 4.90 5.94 -12.19
CA HIS A 134 5.14 4.93 -11.14
C HIS A 134 4.82 5.48 -9.75
N ALA A 135 5.31 6.67 -9.41
CA ALA A 135 5.01 7.30 -8.12
C ALA A 135 3.50 7.53 -7.96
N LEU A 136 2.85 8.08 -8.99
CA LEU A 136 1.40 8.27 -9.02
C LEU A 136 0.63 6.96 -8.81
N SER A 137 1.06 5.89 -9.50
CA SER A 137 0.42 4.58 -9.37
C SER A 137 0.59 3.99 -7.97
N GLU A 138 1.71 4.22 -7.29
CA GLU A 138 1.90 3.76 -5.91
C GLU A 138 1.03 4.55 -4.94
N GLU A 139 0.84 5.84 -5.18
CA GLU A 139 -0.01 6.70 -4.35
C GLU A 139 -1.50 6.38 -4.53
N ILE A 140 -1.93 6.10 -5.76
CA ILE A 140 -3.27 5.56 -6.02
C ILE A 140 -3.43 4.21 -5.28
N ASN A 141 -2.42 3.34 -5.29
CA ASN A 141 -2.47 2.07 -4.55
C ASN A 141 -2.48 2.28 -3.01
N ASN A 142 -1.80 3.31 -2.48
CA ASN A 142 -1.87 3.70 -1.07
C ASN A 142 -3.31 4.03 -0.69
N SER A 143 -3.96 4.90 -1.47
CA SER A 143 -5.34 5.30 -1.23
C SER A 143 -6.30 4.12 -1.35
N LEU A 144 -6.21 3.31 -2.42
CA LEU A 144 -7.16 2.23 -2.67
C LEU A 144 -6.96 1.03 -1.73
N PHE A 145 -5.75 0.46 -1.71
CA PHE A 145 -5.51 -0.86 -1.08
C PHE A 145 -4.86 -0.79 0.29
N ARG A 146 -4.66 0.42 0.83
CA ARG A 146 -4.19 0.62 2.20
C ARG A 146 -5.21 1.45 2.96
N SER A 147 -5.26 2.75 2.70
CA SER A 147 -6.18 3.68 3.35
C SER A 147 -7.65 3.26 3.21
N GLY A 148 -8.12 3.06 1.97
CA GLY A 148 -9.51 2.68 1.69
C GLY A 148 -9.88 1.33 2.29
N ASN A 149 -8.98 0.35 2.25
CA ASN A 149 -9.18 -0.95 2.89
C ASN A 149 -9.35 -0.81 4.41
N THR A 150 -8.44 -0.11 5.10
CA THR A 150 -8.49 -0.02 6.56
C THR A 150 -9.71 0.76 7.04
N GLN A 151 -10.15 1.75 6.28
CA GLN A 151 -11.36 2.52 6.56
C GLN A 151 -12.67 1.73 6.48
N ILE A 152 -12.72 0.68 5.66
CA ILE A 152 -13.89 -0.22 5.59
C ILE A 152 -13.70 -1.51 6.40
N GLY A 153 -12.67 -1.57 7.26
CA GLY A 153 -12.42 -2.70 8.16
C GLY A 153 -11.61 -3.86 7.57
N PHE A 154 -11.07 -3.73 6.35
CA PHE A 154 -10.14 -4.70 5.79
C PHE A 154 -8.69 -4.37 6.13
N SER A 155 -7.82 -5.38 6.13
CA SER A 155 -6.37 -5.18 6.30
C SER A 155 -5.77 -4.42 5.13
N SER A 156 -4.79 -3.57 5.44
CA SER A 156 -3.91 -2.93 4.49
C SER A 156 -3.06 -3.93 3.71
N SER A 157 -2.71 -3.58 2.48
CA SER A 157 -1.71 -4.31 1.70
C SER A 157 -0.27 -3.90 2.06
N LEU A 158 0.60 -4.90 2.22
CA LEU A 158 2.01 -4.67 2.50
C LEU A 158 2.80 -4.39 1.22
N PHE A 159 3.76 -3.46 1.34
CA PHE A 159 4.72 -3.12 0.30
C PHE A 159 6.03 -3.90 0.40
N GLY A 160 6.23 -4.64 1.50
CA GLY A 160 7.42 -5.46 1.73
C GLY A 160 8.63 -4.69 2.28
N THR A 161 8.52 -3.37 2.43
CA THR A 161 9.44 -2.48 3.15
C THR A 161 8.64 -1.34 3.78
N ASN A 162 9.27 -0.57 4.67
CA ASN A 162 8.64 0.52 5.43
C ASN A 162 7.44 -0.02 6.22
N MET A 163 7.71 -1.00 7.07
CA MET A 163 6.72 -1.73 7.87
C MET A 163 7.17 -1.82 9.32
N ALA A 164 6.23 -1.89 10.25
CA ALA A 164 6.50 -2.19 11.65
C ALA A 164 5.82 -3.51 12.04
N PHE A 165 6.51 -4.33 12.84
CA PHE A 165 6.04 -5.61 13.33
C PHE A 165 6.38 -5.81 14.80
N ASP A 166 5.51 -6.52 15.48
CA ASP A 166 5.85 -7.24 16.71
C ASP A 166 7.07 -8.16 16.50
N LEU A 167 8.09 -8.03 17.37
CA LEU A 167 9.35 -8.76 17.21
C LEU A 167 9.15 -10.27 17.29
N GLU A 168 8.39 -10.74 18.29
CA GLU A 168 8.21 -12.17 18.52
C GLU A 168 7.50 -12.81 17.33
N TRP A 169 6.48 -12.14 16.83
CA TRP A 169 5.77 -12.56 15.63
C TRP A 169 6.72 -12.61 14.43
N LEU A 170 7.54 -11.58 14.23
CA LEU A 170 8.47 -11.48 13.11
C LEU A 170 9.52 -12.59 13.15
N GLN A 171 10.18 -12.82 14.29
CA GLN A 171 11.20 -13.87 14.45
C GLN A 171 10.61 -15.28 14.25
N LYS A 172 9.39 -15.53 14.73
CA LYS A 172 8.71 -16.83 14.55
C LYS A 172 8.36 -17.10 13.07
N ASN A 173 8.06 -16.05 12.31
CA ASN A 173 7.50 -16.16 10.97
C ASN A 173 8.49 -15.85 9.84
N GLN A 174 9.55 -15.08 10.05
CA GLN A 174 10.56 -14.78 9.05
C GLN A 174 11.54 -15.96 8.94
N ARG A 175 11.40 -16.79 7.90
CA ARG A 175 12.28 -17.97 7.68
C ARG A 175 13.43 -17.70 6.72
N THR A 176 13.25 -16.72 5.85
CA THR A 176 14.19 -16.26 4.82
C THR A 176 13.96 -14.78 4.57
N ALA A 177 14.94 -14.03 4.08
CA ALA A 177 14.78 -12.61 3.73
C ALA A 177 13.64 -12.34 2.73
N LYS A 178 13.27 -13.34 1.91
CA LYS A 178 12.20 -13.26 0.89
C LYS A 178 10.88 -13.87 1.35
N THR A 179 10.70 -14.11 2.64
CA THR A 179 9.44 -14.66 3.17
C THR A 179 8.31 -13.67 2.88
N ASN A 180 7.20 -14.18 2.34
CA ASN A 180 6.00 -13.38 2.16
C ASN A 180 5.27 -13.24 3.50
N LEU A 181 5.67 -12.24 4.28
CA LEU A 181 5.09 -11.90 5.60
C LEU A 181 3.60 -11.57 5.48
N GLU A 182 3.21 -10.81 4.46
CA GLU A 182 1.82 -10.46 4.18
C GLU A 182 0.92 -11.69 4.15
N ARG A 183 1.29 -12.71 3.37
CA ARG A 183 0.52 -13.96 3.28
C ARG A 183 0.45 -14.69 4.63
N LYS A 184 1.48 -14.60 5.46
CA LYS A 184 1.47 -15.25 6.79
C LYS A 184 0.50 -14.54 7.74
N LEU A 185 0.48 -13.22 7.75
CA LEU A 185 -0.47 -12.41 8.52
C LEU A 185 -1.90 -12.75 8.14
N PHE A 186 -2.20 -12.74 6.84
CA PHE A 186 -3.53 -13.10 6.35
C PHE A 186 -3.95 -14.51 6.76
N LYS A 187 -3.06 -15.51 6.63
CA LYS A 187 -3.35 -16.89 7.06
C LYS A 187 -3.58 -17.04 8.56
N GLN A 188 -3.01 -16.14 9.36
CA GLN A 188 -3.15 -16.13 10.81
C GLN A 188 -4.27 -15.18 11.28
N ASN A 189 -5.03 -14.58 10.35
CA ASN A 189 -6.06 -13.58 10.62
C ASN A 189 -5.54 -12.37 11.42
N ILE A 190 -4.27 -12.01 11.24
CA ILE A 190 -3.68 -10.84 11.88
C ILE A 190 -3.98 -9.61 11.01
N TYR A 191 -4.61 -8.62 11.63
CA TYR A 191 -4.94 -7.36 10.99
C TYR A 191 -3.67 -6.56 10.66
N ILE A 192 -3.67 -5.91 9.51
CA ILE A 192 -2.56 -5.07 9.06
C ILE A 192 -3.09 -3.64 8.97
N GLU A 193 -2.58 -2.76 9.81
CA GLU A 193 -2.95 -1.35 9.79
C GLU A 193 -2.14 -0.59 8.72
N TYR A 194 -2.71 0.49 8.19
CA TYR A 194 -1.99 1.48 7.41
C TYR A 194 -1.86 2.76 8.21
N LEU A 195 -0.63 3.25 8.36
CA LEU A 195 -0.35 4.52 9.03
C LEU A 195 -0.02 5.59 7.97
N PRO A 196 -1.03 6.30 7.44
CA PRO A 196 -0.82 7.30 6.37
C PRO A 196 0.05 8.48 6.82
N ASP A 197 0.05 8.78 8.12
CA ASP A 197 0.77 9.91 8.70
C ASP A 197 2.23 9.59 9.05
N VAL A 198 2.61 8.31 9.03
CA VAL A 198 3.98 7.88 9.33
C VAL A 198 4.72 7.72 8.02
N ILE A 199 5.41 8.78 7.62
CA ILE A 199 5.97 8.90 6.28
C ILE A 199 7.44 8.49 6.28
N VAL A 200 7.77 7.59 5.35
CA VAL A 200 9.14 7.28 4.95
C VAL A 200 9.35 7.82 3.55
N HIS A 201 10.19 8.85 3.44
CA HIS A 201 10.63 9.38 2.18
C HIS A 201 11.66 8.44 1.55
N CYS A 202 11.46 8.07 0.30
CA CYS A 202 12.37 7.24 -0.46
C CYS A 202 12.86 7.93 -1.73
N ASP A 203 14.14 7.77 -2.05
CA ASP A 203 14.71 8.36 -3.27
C ASP A 203 14.21 7.68 -4.53
N SER A 204 13.85 6.40 -4.47
CA SER A 204 13.21 5.70 -5.59
C SER A 204 12.21 4.67 -5.07
N ALA A 205 11.40 4.10 -5.96
CA ALA A 205 10.42 3.09 -5.59
C ALA A 205 11.13 1.86 -4.99
N PRO A 206 10.79 1.44 -3.76
CA PRO A 206 11.35 0.23 -3.18
C PRO A 206 11.01 -1.00 -4.03
N VAL A 207 11.93 -1.96 -4.04
CA VAL A 207 11.74 -3.21 -4.78
C VAL A 207 11.01 -4.21 -3.89
N TYR A 208 9.96 -4.84 -4.41
CA TYR A 208 9.29 -5.93 -3.69
C TYR A 208 10.29 -7.06 -3.40
N PRO A 209 10.42 -7.51 -2.13
CA PRO A 209 11.41 -8.51 -1.75
C PRO A 209 11.10 -9.91 -2.28
N TYR A 210 9.89 -10.15 -2.79
CA TYR A 210 9.45 -11.45 -3.30
C TYR A 210 8.66 -11.33 -4.60
N ARG A 211 8.73 -12.38 -5.42
CA ARG A 211 7.96 -12.50 -6.66
C ARG A 211 6.52 -12.93 -6.36
N ARG A 212 5.55 -12.17 -6.87
CA ARG A 212 4.13 -12.55 -6.81
C ARG A 212 3.89 -13.81 -7.67
N ARG A 213 3.30 -14.86 -7.07
CA ARG A 213 2.95 -16.10 -7.77
C ARG A 213 1.44 -16.22 -7.86
N ILE A 214 0.84 -15.51 -8.82
CA ILE A 214 -0.61 -15.37 -8.99
C ILE A 214 -1.33 -16.74 -8.94
N ARG A 215 -0.88 -17.73 -9.74
CA ARG A 215 -1.47 -19.08 -9.75
C ARG A 215 -1.52 -19.75 -8.37
N LYS A 216 -0.45 -19.61 -7.58
CA LYS A 216 -0.40 -20.16 -6.21
C LYS A 216 -1.24 -19.33 -5.24
N THR A 217 -1.40 -18.03 -5.48
CA THR A 217 -2.30 -17.22 -4.67
C THR A 217 -3.77 -17.59 -4.91
N LEU A 218 -4.18 -17.80 -6.18
CA LEU A 218 -5.55 -18.23 -6.52
C LEU A 218 -5.92 -19.58 -5.90
N SER A 219 -4.99 -20.52 -5.76
CA SER A 219 -5.30 -21.81 -5.12
C SER A 219 -5.73 -21.67 -3.66
N TYR A 220 -5.49 -20.53 -3.02
CA TYR A 220 -5.96 -20.24 -1.67
C TYR A 220 -7.31 -19.53 -1.63
N LEU A 221 -7.89 -19.10 -2.77
CA LEU A 221 -9.14 -18.33 -2.78
C LEU A 221 -10.31 -19.14 -2.22
N LEU A 222 -10.51 -20.35 -2.74
CA LEU A 222 -11.62 -21.22 -2.33
C LEU A 222 -11.48 -21.67 -0.85
N PRO A 223 -10.30 -22.15 -0.39
CA PRO A 223 -10.11 -22.43 1.04
C PRO A 223 -10.39 -21.23 1.95
N SER A 224 -9.89 -20.04 1.58
CA SER A 224 -10.06 -18.83 2.41
C SER A 224 -11.52 -18.40 2.51
N LEU A 225 -12.30 -18.61 1.44
CA LEU A 225 -13.72 -18.30 1.41
C LEU A 225 -14.52 -19.26 2.30
N LEU A 226 -14.17 -20.55 2.30
CA LEU A 226 -14.77 -21.55 3.19
C LEU A 226 -14.40 -21.32 4.67
N GLU A 227 -13.19 -20.84 4.94
CA GLU A 227 -12.72 -20.48 6.28
C GLU A 227 -13.29 -19.14 6.79
N GLY A 228 -13.99 -18.37 5.95
CA GLY A 228 -14.53 -17.05 6.30
C GLY A 228 -13.46 -15.95 6.42
N ASN A 229 -12.26 -16.16 5.87
CA ASN A 229 -11.18 -15.18 5.90
C ASN A 229 -11.34 -14.13 4.80
N TRP A 230 -12.30 -13.23 4.99
CA TRP A 230 -12.65 -12.17 4.03
C TRP A 230 -11.48 -11.24 3.74
N ASN A 231 -10.62 -10.97 4.73
CA ASN A 231 -9.39 -10.20 4.56
C ASN A 231 -8.46 -10.83 3.52
N PHE A 232 -8.23 -12.14 3.61
CA PHE A 232 -7.38 -12.83 2.65
C PHE A 232 -8.05 -12.95 1.28
N CYS A 233 -9.35 -13.21 1.22
CA CYS A 233 -10.11 -13.20 -0.04
C CYS A 233 -10.01 -11.86 -0.77
N ASN A 234 -10.25 -10.75 -0.05
CA ASN A 234 -10.12 -9.39 -0.58
C ASN A 234 -8.70 -9.16 -1.13
N ARG A 235 -7.67 -9.57 -0.37
CA ARG A 235 -6.28 -9.46 -0.84
C ARG A 235 -5.99 -10.29 -2.09
N ILE A 236 -6.53 -11.50 -2.20
CA ILE A 236 -6.37 -12.35 -3.39
C ILE A 236 -7.01 -11.67 -4.60
N ALA A 237 -8.22 -11.12 -4.45
CA ALA A 237 -8.90 -10.39 -5.51
C ALA A 237 -8.08 -9.16 -5.97
N GLN A 238 -7.56 -8.37 -5.03
CA GLN A 238 -6.70 -7.22 -5.32
C GLN A 238 -5.41 -7.58 -6.09
N GLN A 239 -4.88 -8.80 -5.91
CA GLN A 239 -3.72 -9.24 -6.69
C GLN A 239 -4.03 -9.53 -8.16
N LEU A 240 -5.30 -9.71 -8.51
CA LEU A 240 -5.76 -9.89 -9.89
C LEU A 240 -6.02 -8.55 -10.58
N ILE A 241 -6.23 -7.48 -9.80
CA ILE A 241 -6.46 -6.14 -10.31
C ILE A 241 -5.17 -5.65 -11.01
N PRO A 242 -5.24 -5.28 -12.31
CA PRO A 242 -4.09 -4.70 -12.99
C PRO A 242 -3.75 -3.35 -12.34
N SER A 243 -2.46 -2.97 -12.39
CA SER A 243 -2.04 -1.64 -11.91
C SER A 243 -2.87 -0.53 -12.56
N PRO A 244 -3.18 0.57 -11.85
CA PRO A 244 -4.02 1.66 -12.35
C PRO A 244 -3.74 2.08 -13.79
N MET A 245 -2.46 2.24 -14.14
CA MET A 245 -2.03 2.62 -15.49
C MET A 245 -2.39 1.58 -16.55
N LYS A 246 -2.19 0.29 -16.25
CA LYS A 246 -2.52 -0.81 -17.19
C LYS A 246 -4.03 -0.92 -17.40
N LEU A 247 -4.83 -0.73 -16.34
CA LEU A 247 -6.28 -0.73 -16.47
C LEU A 247 -6.74 0.42 -17.37
N CYS A 248 -6.26 1.64 -17.12
CA CYS A 248 -6.57 2.79 -17.97
C CYS A 248 -6.17 2.54 -19.43
N THR A 249 -4.94 2.06 -19.67
CA THR A 249 -4.49 1.78 -21.05
C THR A 249 -5.38 0.74 -21.73
N PHE A 250 -5.74 -0.35 -21.05
CA PHE A 250 -6.61 -1.37 -21.61
C PHE A 250 -7.99 -0.80 -21.98
N VAL A 251 -8.63 -0.09 -21.04
CA VAL A 251 -9.96 0.50 -21.23
C VAL A 251 -9.93 1.54 -22.35
N SER A 252 -8.91 2.40 -22.41
CA SER A 252 -8.77 3.39 -23.47
C SER A 252 -8.63 2.76 -24.85
N ILE A 253 -7.78 1.73 -24.99
CA ILE A 253 -7.61 1.02 -26.26
C ILE A 253 -8.92 0.35 -26.68
N TRP A 254 -9.59 -0.34 -25.75
CA TRP A 254 -10.86 -1.01 -26.03
C TRP A 254 -11.96 0.00 -26.44
N THR A 255 -12.03 1.13 -25.74
CA THR A 255 -12.97 2.23 -26.04
C THR A 255 -12.79 2.75 -27.46
N LEU A 256 -11.54 2.98 -27.90
CA LEU A 256 -11.24 3.45 -29.25
C LEU A 256 -11.59 2.41 -30.32
N LEU A 257 -11.31 1.13 -30.07
CA LEU A 257 -11.66 0.03 -30.99
C LEU A 257 -13.17 -0.07 -31.19
N ILE A 258 -13.95 -0.07 -30.10
CA ILE A 258 -15.42 -0.14 -30.18
C ILE A 258 -16.00 1.14 -30.79
N THR A 259 -15.39 2.31 -30.55
CA THR A 259 -15.82 3.57 -31.18
C THR A 259 -15.68 3.51 -32.71
N GLY A 260 -14.61 2.89 -33.21
CA GLY A 260 -14.41 2.69 -34.65
C GLY A 260 -15.31 1.60 -35.25
N TYR A 261 -15.72 0.60 -34.47
CA TYR A 261 -16.61 -0.48 -34.92
C TYR A 261 -18.09 -0.08 -34.88
N HIS A 262 -18.57 0.44 -33.74
CA HIS A 262 -19.95 0.85 -33.53
C HIS A 262 -20.06 1.97 -32.47
N TRP A 263 -20.23 3.21 -32.94
CA TRP A 263 -20.23 4.42 -32.10
C TRP A 263 -21.26 4.38 -30.96
N THR A 264 -22.50 3.92 -31.20
CA THR A 264 -23.53 3.97 -30.15
C THR A 264 -23.24 2.99 -29.03
N SER A 265 -22.65 1.83 -29.33
CA SER A 265 -22.22 0.85 -28.32
C SER A 265 -21.00 1.31 -27.54
N SER A 266 -20.20 2.25 -28.07
CA SER A 266 -19.00 2.74 -27.39
C SER A 266 -19.31 3.71 -26.25
N LEU A 267 -20.51 4.28 -26.18
CA LEU A 267 -20.91 5.23 -25.14
C LEU A 267 -20.71 4.66 -23.72
N LYS A 268 -21.03 3.37 -23.52
CA LYS A 268 -20.83 2.71 -22.23
C LYS A 268 -19.36 2.65 -21.81
N TRP A 269 -18.45 2.51 -22.78
CA TRP A 269 -17.01 2.50 -22.57
C TRP A 269 -16.45 3.89 -22.26
N TRP A 270 -16.96 4.92 -22.92
CA TRP A 270 -16.66 6.31 -22.57
C TRP A 270 -17.10 6.66 -21.13
N ILE A 271 -18.28 6.18 -20.72
CA ILE A 271 -18.76 6.33 -19.34
C ILE A 271 -17.84 5.60 -18.35
N LEU A 272 -17.42 4.35 -18.64
CA LEU A 272 -16.46 3.64 -17.79
C LEU A 272 -15.10 4.35 -17.71
N LEU A 273 -14.61 4.88 -18.83
CA LEU A 273 -13.34 5.60 -18.88
C LEU A 273 -13.41 6.88 -18.04
N LEU A 274 -14.51 7.63 -18.14
CA LEU A 274 -14.77 8.79 -17.30
C LEU A 274 -14.87 8.41 -15.81
N GLY A 275 -15.58 7.33 -15.49
CA GLY A 275 -15.69 6.81 -14.12
C GLY A 275 -14.33 6.41 -13.53
N LEU A 276 -13.47 5.77 -14.32
CA LEU A 276 -12.10 5.45 -13.93
C LEU A 276 -11.26 6.70 -13.72
N ALA A 277 -11.38 7.70 -14.60
CA ALA A 277 -10.69 8.98 -14.44
C ALA A 277 -11.10 9.65 -13.12
N ILE A 278 -12.40 9.73 -12.82
CA ILE A 278 -12.92 10.27 -11.54
C ILE A 278 -12.38 9.45 -10.36
N THR A 279 -12.47 8.12 -10.43
CA THR A 279 -12.04 7.23 -9.33
C THR A 279 -10.55 7.39 -9.03
N TYR A 280 -9.70 7.45 -10.06
CA TYR A 280 -8.27 7.64 -9.84
C TYR A 280 -7.92 9.08 -9.47
N SER A 281 -8.63 10.08 -9.97
CA SER A 281 -8.50 11.46 -9.49
C SER A 281 -8.82 11.57 -8.00
N LEU A 282 -9.86 10.89 -7.53
CA LEU A 282 -10.18 10.81 -6.10
C LEU A 282 -9.10 10.07 -5.31
N ALA A 283 -8.51 9.01 -5.87
CA ALA A 283 -7.47 8.25 -5.18
C ALA A 283 -6.09 8.97 -5.13
N ILE A 284 -5.89 10.06 -5.87
CA ILE A 284 -4.64 10.83 -5.84
C ILE A 284 -4.67 11.78 -4.63
N PRO A 285 -3.66 11.74 -3.74
CA PRO A 285 -3.62 12.64 -2.59
C PRO A 285 -3.31 14.09 -3.00
N ASP A 286 -3.87 15.03 -2.23
CA ASP A 286 -3.85 16.47 -2.54
C ASP A 286 -2.44 17.04 -2.73
N TYR A 287 -1.45 16.57 -1.95
CA TYR A 287 -0.06 17.06 -2.05
C TYR A 287 0.64 16.74 -3.37
N LEU A 288 0.07 15.85 -4.21
CA LEU A 288 0.57 15.59 -5.55
C LEU A 288 -0.03 16.54 -6.60
N VAL A 289 -1.19 17.12 -6.31
CA VAL A 289 -1.94 18.00 -7.20
C VAL A 289 -1.64 19.46 -6.89
N GLU A 290 -1.46 19.80 -5.61
CA GLU A 290 -1.14 21.16 -5.19
C GLU A 290 0.31 21.54 -5.51
N ASP A 291 0.46 22.60 -6.31
CA ASP A 291 1.76 23.23 -6.54
C ASP A 291 2.38 23.69 -5.21
N LYS A 292 3.68 23.46 -5.03
CA LYS A 292 4.46 23.86 -3.83
C LYS A 292 4.28 25.33 -3.42
N LYS A 293 3.82 26.21 -4.33
CA LYS A 293 3.51 27.62 -4.05
C LYS A 293 2.18 27.84 -3.31
N LYS A 294 1.17 26.96 -3.47
CA LYS A 294 -0.13 27.06 -2.78
C LYS A 294 -0.13 26.47 -1.37
N GLN A 295 0.80 25.56 -1.06
CA GLN A 295 0.98 25.04 0.31
C GLN A 295 1.28 26.14 1.35
N LYS A 296 1.78 27.31 0.93
CA LYS A 296 2.00 28.48 1.82
C LYS A 296 0.74 29.29 2.13
N HIS A 297 -0.35 29.13 1.37
CA HIS A 297 -1.54 29.99 1.44
C HIS A 297 -2.88 29.23 1.50
N SER A 298 -2.88 27.91 1.64
CA SER A 298 -4.12 27.18 1.90
C SER A 298 -4.58 27.41 3.35
N ILE A 299 -5.63 28.21 3.48
CA ILE A 299 -6.36 28.54 4.72
C ILE A 299 -7.14 27.31 5.25
N TRP A 300 -7.14 26.19 4.52
CA TRP A 300 -7.71 24.91 4.96
C TRP A 300 -6.59 23.92 5.25
N LYS A 301 -5.86 24.17 6.35
CA LYS A 301 -4.99 23.16 6.93
C LYS A 301 -5.87 22.07 7.55
N LYS A 302 -5.79 20.83 7.05
CA LYS A 302 -5.87 19.67 7.95
C LYS A 302 -4.62 19.74 8.81
N GLU A 303 -4.80 19.92 10.11
CA GLU A 303 -3.73 19.66 11.08
C GLU A 303 -3.43 18.16 11.01
N HIS A 304 -2.22 17.84 10.55
CA HIS A 304 -1.61 16.51 10.48
C HIS A 304 -0.82 16.22 11.76
#